data_AF-A0A0W0ZNA3-F1
#
_entry.id   AF-A0A0W0ZNA3-F1
#
_cell.length_a   1.000
_cell.length_b   1.000
_cell.length_c   1.000
_cell.angle_alpha   90.00
_cell.angle_beta   90.00
_cell.angle_gamma   90.00
#
_symmetry.space_group_name_H-M   'P 1'
#
loop_
_entity.id
_entity.type
_entity.pdbx_description
1 polymer ?
#
loop_
_entity_poly.entity_id
_entity_poly.type
_entity_poly.pdbx_seq_one_letter_code
_entity_poly.pdbx_strand_id
1 'polypeptide(L)'
;MSIIDKILGKPLSLRARKSQELSILTGVPALGLDALSSTAYGPEAALAILLPAGVFGLHHFFAISLLVVVVLLSLYFSYMQTTAAYPNGGGAYVVASDNLGKKYGLGAAISLILDYLLNVTVGISAGVGAIVSAIPALHPYTLTLCLVILLMLTLINLRGIRESGTLFVIPVIYFYSVHINYSAYWIRASLDKWWTSTTCA
;
A
#
# COMPACT_ATOMS: atom_id res chain seq x y z
N MET A 1 24.58 30.58 -5.08
CA MET A 1 23.59 29.48 -5.20
C MET A 1 23.07 29.19 -3.81
N SER A 2 21.77 29.36 -3.57
CA SER A 2 21.21 29.18 -2.23
C SER A 2 21.30 27.70 -1.83
N ILE A 3 21.59 27.41 -0.56
CA ILE A 3 21.65 26.04 0.00
C ILE A 3 20.34 25.29 -0.29
N ILE A 4 19.25 26.05 -0.36
CA ILE A 4 17.90 25.66 -0.72
C ILE A 4 17.84 25.07 -2.15
N ASP A 5 18.48 25.69 -3.15
CA ASP A 5 18.49 25.19 -4.54
C ASP A 5 19.29 23.89 -4.69
N LYS A 6 20.30 23.68 -3.84
CA LYS A 6 21.13 22.47 -3.84
C LYS A 6 20.40 21.27 -3.21
N ILE A 7 19.47 21.54 -2.29
CA ILE A 7 18.68 20.53 -1.56
C ILE A 7 17.33 20.25 -2.26
N LEU A 8 16.63 21.28 -2.72
CA LEU A 8 15.28 21.19 -3.30
C LEU A 8 15.27 21.00 -4.83
N GLY A 9 16.39 21.24 -5.52
CA GLY A 9 16.42 21.14 -6.98
C GLY A 9 15.71 22.31 -7.68
N LYS A 10 15.83 22.37 -9.01
CA LYS A 10 15.20 23.44 -9.81
C LYS A 10 13.68 23.19 -9.90
N PRO A 11 12.82 24.20 -9.67
CA PRO A 11 11.37 24.04 -9.79
C PRO A 11 11.00 23.60 -11.21
N LEU A 12 10.20 22.53 -11.32
CA LEU A 12 9.73 22.05 -12.62
C LEU A 12 8.77 23.06 -13.23
N SER A 13 9.13 23.56 -14.43
CA SER A 13 8.24 24.42 -15.22
C SER A 13 6.94 23.69 -15.56
N LEU A 14 5.79 24.36 -15.38
CA LEU A 14 4.44 23.85 -15.67
C LEU A 14 4.27 23.23 -17.07
N ARG A 15 5.09 23.63 -18.06
CA ARG A 15 5.10 23.08 -19.42
C ARG A 15 5.64 21.65 -19.53
N ALA A 16 6.50 21.20 -18.61
CA ALA A 16 7.03 19.83 -18.59
C ALA A 16 6.04 18.81 -17.99
N ARG A 17 4.96 19.29 -17.36
CA ARG A 17 3.97 18.46 -16.64
C ARG A 17 3.00 17.72 -17.58
N LYS A 18 2.79 18.25 -18.80
CA LYS A 18 1.90 17.68 -19.82
C LYS A 18 2.51 16.47 -20.55
N SER A 19 3.83 16.26 -20.46
CA SER A 19 4.51 15.09 -21.06
C SER A 19 4.83 13.98 -20.05
N GLN A 20 4.33 14.08 -18.81
CA GLN A 20 4.52 13.10 -17.74
C GLN A 20 3.19 12.39 -17.42
N GLU A 21 2.46 11.99 -18.44
CA GLU A 21 1.39 11.02 -18.24
C GLU A 21 2.04 9.68 -17.87
N LEU A 22 1.63 9.11 -16.74
CA LEU A 22 2.04 7.78 -16.33
C LEU A 22 1.57 6.80 -17.41
N SER A 23 2.51 6.25 -18.17
CA SER A 23 2.21 5.14 -19.08
C SER A 23 1.65 3.97 -18.27
N ILE A 24 0.74 3.18 -18.85
CA ILE A 24 0.09 2.02 -18.20
C ILE A 24 1.13 1.11 -17.51
N LEU A 25 2.29 0.91 -18.13
CA LEU A 25 3.39 0.10 -17.60
C LEU A 25 3.98 0.63 -16.29
N THR A 26 4.00 1.95 -16.11
CA THR A 26 4.52 2.63 -14.92
C THR A 26 3.42 3.01 -13.93
N GLY A 27 2.21 3.28 -14.43
CA GLY A 27 1.06 3.69 -13.65
C GLY A 27 0.48 2.54 -12.84
N VAL A 28 0.38 1.34 -13.40
CA VAL A 28 -0.17 0.17 -12.69
C VAL A 28 0.68 -0.19 -11.47
N PRO A 29 2.03 -0.32 -11.56
CA PRO A 29 2.86 -0.58 -10.39
C PRO A 29 2.86 0.58 -9.39
N ALA A 30 2.90 1.83 -9.88
CA ALA A 30 2.93 3.01 -9.02
C ALA A 30 1.65 3.18 -8.20
N LEU A 31 0.48 2.91 -8.80
CA LEU A 31 -0.82 3.01 -8.13
C LEU A 31 -1.15 1.74 -7.31
N GLY A 32 -0.69 0.57 -7.75
CA GLY A 32 -0.90 -0.71 -7.06
C GLY A 32 0.00 -0.94 -5.84
N LEU A 33 1.06 -0.14 -5.68
CA LEU A 33 2.00 -0.20 -4.55
C LEU A 33 1.29 -0.08 -3.19
N ASP A 34 0.26 0.73 -3.11
CA ASP A 34 -0.51 0.94 -1.88
C ASP A 34 -1.18 -0.37 -1.42
N ALA A 35 -1.89 -1.03 -2.34
CA ALA A 35 -2.51 -2.33 -2.09
C ALA A 35 -1.48 -3.42 -1.75
N LEU A 36 -0.31 -3.42 -2.41
CA LEU A 36 0.78 -4.34 -2.11
C LEU A 36 1.40 -4.10 -0.73
N SER A 37 1.52 -2.85 -0.30
CA SER A 37 2.03 -2.53 1.03
C SER A 37 1.06 -3.05 2.11
N SER A 38 -0.24 -2.91 1.88
CA SER A 38 -1.29 -3.36 2.80
C SER A 38 -1.29 -4.88 3.00
N THR A 39 -0.95 -5.68 1.99
CA THR A 39 -0.82 -7.14 2.17
C THR A 39 0.42 -7.53 2.98
N ALA A 40 1.44 -6.68 3.08
CA ALA A 40 2.64 -6.94 3.86
C ALA A 40 2.41 -6.76 5.36
N TYR A 41 1.69 -5.73 5.80
CA TYR A 41 1.45 -5.45 7.22
C TYR A 41 0.04 -5.83 7.72
N GLY A 42 -0.94 -5.92 6.82
CA GLY A 42 -2.35 -6.16 7.16
C GLY A 42 -2.60 -7.47 7.93
N PRO A 43 -2.07 -8.62 7.48
CA PRO A 43 -2.25 -9.89 8.20
C PRO A 43 -1.67 -9.86 9.62
N GLU A 44 -0.50 -9.25 9.81
CA GLU A 44 0.15 -9.13 11.12
C GLU A 44 -0.68 -8.23 12.05
N ALA A 45 -1.15 -7.08 11.56
CA ALA A 45 -2.01 -6.19 12.33
C ALA A 45 -3.33 -6.86 12.74
N ALA A 46 -3.95 -7.63 11.84
CA ALA A 46 -5.17 -8.39 12.13
C ALA A 46 -4.92 -9.45 13.22
N LEU A 47 -3.81 -10.17 13.16
CA LEU A 47 -3.42 -11.15 14.17
C LEU A 47 -3.13 -10.50 15.53
N ALA A 48 -2.45 -9.36 15.54
CA ALA A 48 -2.15 -8.61 16.77
C ALA A 48 -3.44 -8.19 17.51
N ILE A 49 -4.48 -7.79 16.76
CA ILE A 49 -5.80 -7.45 17.32
C ILE A 49 -6.54 -8.68 17.85
N LEU A 50 -6.38 -9.85 17.20
CA LEU A 50 -7.00 -11.11 17.61
C LEU A 50 -6.28 -11.79 18.77
N LEU A 51 -5.02 -11.45 19.02
CA LEU A 51 -4.16 -12.07 20.04
C LEU A 51 -4.78 -12.08 21.46
N PRO A 52 -5.44 -11.01 21.95
CA PRO A 52 -6.12 -11.02 23.24
C PRO A 52 -7.30 -12.01 23.32
N ALA A 53 -7.91 -12.36 22.20
CA ALA A 53 -8.98 -13.36 22.12
C ALA A 53 -8.45 -14.81 22.12
N GLY A 54 -7.12 -14.99 22.10
CA GLY A 54 -6.47 -16.29 22.16
C GLY A 54 -6.85 -17.22 21.01
N VAL A 55 -6.91 -18.54 21.28
CA VAL A 55 -7.18 -19.58 20.28
C VAL A 55 -8.54 -19.39 19.59
N PHE A 56 -9.54 -18.84 20.30
CA PHE A 56 -10.84 -18.53 19.70
C PHE A 56 -10.75 -17.49 18.59
N GLY A 57 -9.83 -16.51 18.69
CA GLY A 57 -9.59 -15.52 17.65
C GLY A 57 -9.03 -16.13 16.36
N LEU A 58 -8.15 -17.13 16.48
CA LEU A 58 -7.51 -17.77 15.33
C LEU A 58 -8.51 -18.53 14.43
N HIS A 59 -9.55 -19.12 15.00
CA HIS A 59 -10.61 -19.76 14.22
C HIS A 59 -11.41 -18.76 13.37
N HIS A 60 -11.53 -17.52 13.83
CA HIS A 60 -12.27 -16.47 13.12
C HIS A 60 -11.43 -15.78 12.04
N PHE A 61 -10.11 -15.95 12.05
CA PHE A 61 -9.22 -15.30 11.09
C PHE A 61 -9.60 -15.62 9.63
N PHE A 62 -9.98 -16.86 9.35
CA PHE A 62 -10.43 -17.27 8.01
C PHE A 62 -11.73 -16.55 7.60
N ALA A 63 -12.70 -16.47 8.52
CA ALA A 63 -13.97 -15.78 8.26
C ALA A 63 -13.77 -14.27 8.05
N ILE A 64 -12.91 -13.64 8.85
CA ILE A 64 -12.55 -12.22 8.70
C ILE A 64 -11.87 -11.99 7.35
N SER A 65 -10.93 -12.84 6.96
CA SER A 65 -10.24 -12.75 5.67
C SER A 65 -11.22 -12.85 4.50
N LEU A 66 -12.18 -13.77 4.57
CA LEU A 66 -13.23 -13.90 3.55
C LEU A 66 -14.09 -12.62 3.47
N LEU A 67 -14.45 -12.03 4.61
CA LEU A 67 -15.22 -10.80 4.68
C LEU A 67 -14.45 -9.62 4.07
N VAL A 68 -13.14 -9.52 4.30
CA VAL A 68 -12.27 -8.54 3.65
C VAL A 68 -12.27 -8.71 2.13
N VAL A 69 -12.18 -9.94 1.62
CA VAL A 69 -12.27 -10.22 0.18
C VAL A 69 -13.61 -9.76 -0.40
N VAL A 70 -14.72 -10.00 0.29
CA VAL A 70 -16.05 -9.53 -0.13
C VAL A 70 -16.09 -8.00 -0.22
N VAL A 71 -15.53 -7.30 0.78
CA VAL A 71 -15.45 -5.82 0.76
C VAL A 71 -14.57 -5.33 -0.41
N LEU A 72 -13.43 -5.98 -0.67
CA LEU A 72 -12.57 -5.63 -1.80
C LEU A 72 -13.26 -5.85 -3.15
N LEU A 73 -14.03 -6.93 -3.30
CA LEU A 73 -14.84 -7.18 -4.50
C LEU A 73 -15.91 -6.10 -4.68
N SER A 74 -16.58 -5.70 -3.59
CA SER A 74 -17.55 -4.60 -3.63
C SER A 74 -16.91 -3.28 -4.07
N LEU A 75 -15.72 -2.96 -3.54
CA LEU A 75 -14.94 -1.78 -3.95
C LEU A 75 -14.54 -1.85 -5.42
N TYR A 76 -14.10 -3.01 -5.92
CA TYR A 76 -13.76 -3.20 -7.32
C TYR A 76 -14.94 -2.85 -8.24
N PHE A 77 -16.13 -3.39 -7.97
CA PHE A 77 -17.32 -3.06 -8.76
C PHE A 77 -17.70 -1.58 -8.64
N SER A 78 -17.60 -0.99 -7.45
CA SER A 78 -17.86 0.44 -7.24
C SER A 78 -16.90 1.33 -8.05
N TYR A 79 -15.61 0.97 -8.11
CA TYR A 79 -14.62 1.70 -8.90
C TYR A 79 -14.82 1.53 -10.40
N MET A 80 -15.23 0.35 -10.87
CA MET A 80 -15.61 0.16 -12.27
C MET A 80 -16.78 1.07 -12.66
N GLN A 81 -17.83 1.12 -11.85
CA GLN A 81 -18.99 1.99 -12.08
C GLN A 81 -18.61 3.47 -12.08
N THR A 82 -17.80 3.88 -11.09
CA THR A 82 -17.36 5.27 -10.95
C THR A 82 -16.49 5.70 -12.13
N THR A 83 -15.57 4.84 -12.57
CA THR A 83 -14.67 5.13 -13.71
C THR A 83 -15.45 5.21 -15.02
N ALA A 84 -16.48 4.39 -15.19
CA ALA A 84 -17.38 4.46 -16.35
C ALA A 84 -18.24 5.73 -16.35
N ALA A 85 -18.70 6.19 -15.18
CA ALA A 85 -19.51 7.40 -15.04
C ALA A 85 -18.69 8.70 -15.16
N TYR A 86 -17.40 8.67 -14.79
CA TYR A 86 -16.50 9.83 -14.79
C TYR A 86 -15.25 9.60 -15.66
N PRO A 87 -15.39 9.52 -16.99
CA PRO A 87 -14.28 9.19 -17.91
C PRO A 87 -13.19 10.26 -17.98
N ASN A 88 -13.52 11.52 -17.65
CA ASN A 88 -12.55 12.61 -17.58
C ASN A 88 -11.78 12.65 -16.24
N GLY A 89 -12.02 11.67 -15.34
CA GLY A 89 -11.49 11.66 -13.99
C GLY A 89 -12.27 12.58 -13.04
N GLY A 90 -11.91 12.55 -11.75
CA GLY A 90 -12.56 13.38 -10.73
C GLY A 90 -12.21 13.03 -9.29
N GLY A 91 -11.78 11.79 -9.04
CA GLY A 91 -11.47 11.32 -7.68
C GLY A 91 -12.67 11.39 -6.73
N ALA A 92 -12.47 10.94 -5.49
CA ALA A 92 -13.56 10.85 -4.51
C ALA A 92 -14.23 12.21 -4.21
N TYR A 93 -13.47 13.32 -4.28
CA TYR A 93 -14.00 14.67 -4.03
C TYR A 93 -15.04 15.11 -5.08
N VAL A 94 -14.73 14.98 -6.37
CA VAL A 94 -15.66 15.42 -7.43
C VAL A 94 -16.90 14.53 -7.45
N VAL A 95 -16.69 13.20 -7.37
CA VAL A 95 -17.79 12.24 -7.36
C VAL A 95 -18.74 12.49 -6.17
N ALA A 96 -18.22 12.70 -4.96
CA ALA A 96 -19.06 12.99 -3.80
C ALA A 96 -19.70 14.38 -3.87
N SER A 97 -19.01 15.38 -4.41
CA SER A 97 -19.55 16.74 -4.56
C SER A 97 -20.73 16.79 -5.53
N ASP A 98 -20.62 16.07 -6.65
CA ASP A 98 -21.63 16.07 -7.70
C ASP A 98 -22.88 15.27 -7.31
N ASN A 99 -22.72 14.17 -6.58
CA ASN A 99 -23.84 13.27 -6.23
C ASN A 99 -24.50 13.60 -4.89
N LEU A 100 -23.74 14.04 -3.89
CA LEU A 100 -24.23 14.24 -2.52
C LEU A 100 -24.17 15.70 -2.08
N GLY A 101 -23.45 16.54 -2.83
CA GLY A 101 -23.27 17.97 -2.55
C GLY A 101 -21.94 18.29 -1.89
N LYS A 102 -21.60 19.59 -1.89
CA LYS A 102 -20.29 20.12 -1.50
C LYS A 102 -19.82 19.74 -0.08
N LYS A 103 -20.74 19.56 0.87
CA LYS A 103 -20.40 19.17 2.25
C LYS A 103 -19.79 17.76 2.30
N TYR A 104 -20.40 16.81 1.59
CA TYR A 104 -19.91 15.43 1.51
C TYR A 104 -18.66 15.33 0.64
N GLY A 105 -18.57 16.15 -0.41
CA GLY A 105 -17.33 16.36 -1.16
C GLY A 105 -16.16 16.74 -0.25
N LEU A 106 -16.33 17.76 0.59
CA LEU A 106 -15.29 18.17 1.55
C LEU A 106 -14.91 17.05 2.52
N GLY A 107 -15.89 16.27 3.01
CA GLY A 107 -15.65 15.08 3.81
C GLY A 107 -14.77 14.06 3.10
N ALA A 108 -15.04 13.79 1.82
CA ALA A 108 -14.23 12.90 1.00
C ALA A 108 -12.80 13.44 0.81
N ALA A 109 -12.62 14.75 0.62
CA ALA A 109 -11.28 15.35 0.54
C ALA A 109 -10.49 15.23 1.85
N ILE A 110 -11.13 15.47 3.01
CA ILE A 110 -10.49 15.31 4.32
C ILE A 110 -10.09 13.85 4.53
N SER A 111 -10.99 12.91 4.22
CA SER A 111 -10.69 11.48 4.30
C SER A 111 -9.50 11.09 3.43
N LEU A 112 -9.40 11.63 2.21
CA LEU A 112 -8.29 11.34 1.29
C LEU A 112 -6.95 11.87 1.80
N ILE A 113 -6.94 13.05 2.43
CA ILE A 113 -5.72 13.61 3.06
C ILE A 113 -5.28 12.73 4.23
N LEU A 114 -6.23 12.29 5.06
CA LEU A 114 -5.94 11.39 6.18
C LEU A 114 -5.45 10.04 5.70
N ASP A 115 -6.05 9.49 4.64
CA ASP A 115 -5.62 8.24 4.00
C ASP A 115 -4.15 8.32 3.57
N TYR A 116 -3.76 9.38 2.87
CA TYR A 116 -2.35 9.58 2.49
C TYR A 116 -1.41 9.75 3.68
N LEU A 117 -1.83 10.45 4.73
CA LEU A 117 -1.01 10.65 5.93
C LEU A 117 -0.81 9.32 6.68
N LEU A 118 -1.90 8.58 6.89
CA LEU A 118 -1.88 7.31 7.60
C LEU A 118 -1.11 6.26 6.81
N ASN A 119 -1.27 6.21 5.49
CA ASN A 119 -0.56 5.27 4.65
C ASN A 119 0.97 5.41 4.78
N VAL A 120 1.50 6.63 4.65
CA VAL A 120 2.94 6.87 4.83
C VAL A 120 3.39 6.53 6.25
N THR A 121 2.59 6.88 7.26
CA THR A 121 2.92 6.63 8.68
C THR A 121 2.97 5.14 9.00
N VAL A 122 1.95 4.39 8.59
CA VAL A 122 1.83 2.94 8.81
C VAL A 122 2.88 2.19 8.00
N GLY A 123 3.07 2.55 6.72
CA GLY A 123 4.05 1.91 5.84
C GLY A 123 5.49 2.02 6.37
N ILE A 124 5.90 3.21 6.84
CA ILE A 124 7.23 3.38 7.46
C ILE A 124 7.34 2.60 8.76
N SER A 125 6.31 2.64 9.61
CA SER A 125 6.32 1.95 10.90
C SER A 125 6.42 0.43 10.74
N ALA A 126 5.62 -0.15 9.84
CA ALA A 126 5.66 -1.57 9.51
C ALA A 126 7.00 -1.96 8.87
N GLY A 127 7.53 -1.14 7.95
CA GLY A 127 8.82 -1.37 7.33
C GLY A 127 9.98 -1.38 8.34
N VAL A 128 10.00 -0.44 9.29
CA VAL A 128 10.98 -0.44 10.40
C VAL A 128 10.76 -1.63 11.33
N GLY A 129 9.50 -2.00 11.59
CA GLY A 129 9.17 -3.21 12.34
C GLY A 129 9.79 -4.47 11.73
N ALA A 130 9.71 -4.63 10.41
CA ALA A 130 10.34 -5.73 9.68
C ALA A 130 11.88 -5.71 9.81
N ILE A 131 12.51 -4.53 9.74
CA ILE A 131 13.97 -4.38 9.92
C ILE A 131 14.39 -4.78 11.35
N VAL A 132 13.66 -4.32 12.36
CA VAL A 132 13.96 -4.63 13.77
C VAL A 132 13.72 -6.11 14.08
N SER A 133 12.74 -6.74 13.43
CA SER A 133 12.52 -8.19 13.51
C SER A 133 13.74 -8.98 12.99
N ALA A 134 14.38 -8.51 11.91
CA ALA A 134 15.60 -9.12 11.37
C ALA A 134 16.85 -8.80 12.21
N ILE A 135 16.93 -7.62 12.83
CA ILE A 135 18.07 -7.16 13.62
C ILE A 135 17.57 -6.58 14.96
N PRO A 136 17.41 -7.43 16.00
CA PRO A 136 16.80 -7.02 17.27
C PRO A 136 17.54 -5.90 18.03
N ALA A 137 18.84 -5.73 17.78
CA ALA A 137 19.65 -4.67 18.39
C ALA A 137 19.18 -3.25 18.04
N LEU A 138 18.39 -3.08 16.97
CA LEU A 138 17.83 -1.80 16.54
C LEU A 138 16.54 -1.41 17.28
N HIS A 139 15.99 -2.28 18.13
CA HIS A 139 14.73 -2.04 18.84
C HIS A 139 14.67 -0.70 19.61
N PRO A 140 15.73 -0.26 20.34
CA PRO A 140 15.72 1.04 21.02
C PRO A 140 15.66 2.25 20.08
N TYR A 141 16.06 2.06 18.81
CA TYR A 141 16.18 3.12 17.82
C TYR A 141 15.00 3.18 16.83
N THR A 142 13.97 2.37 17.02
CA THR A 142 12.75 2.29 16.17
C THR A 142 12.22 3.67 15.78
N LEU A 143 11.91 4.53 16.76
CA LEU A 143 11.37 5.87 16.51
C LEU A 143 12.35 6.75 15.72
N THR A 144 13.64 6.67 16.03
CA THR A 144 14.67 7.43 15.32
C THR A 144 14.78 6.97 13.86
N LEU A 145 14.74 5.66 13.62
CA LEU A 145 14.75 5.09 12.26
C LEU A 145 13.52 5.53 11.45
N CYS A 146 12.32 5.48 12.04
CA CYS A 146 11.11 5.96 11.39
C CYS A 146 11.24 7.44 10.95
N LEU A 147 11.71 8.31 11.85
CA LEU A 147 11.87 9.73 11.56
C LEU A 147 12.96 9.99 10.50
N VAL A 148 14.08 9.26 10.54
CA VAL A 148 15.16 9.36 9.55
C VAL A 148 14.66 8.94 8.17
N ILE A 149 13.92 7.82 8.07
CA ILE A 149 13.34 7.35 6.81
C ILE A 149 12.31 8.35 6.28
N LEU A 150 11.43 8.87 7.15
CA LEU A 150 10.44 9.89 6.77
C LEU A 150 11.13 11.16 6.22
N LEU A 151 12.19 11.63 6.90
CA LEU A 151 12.94 12.80 6.47
C LEU A 151 13.65 12.53 5.13
N MET A 152 14.25 11.35 4.96
CA MET A 152 14.88 10.94 3.71
C MET A 152 13.87 10.91 2.56
N LEU A 153 12.71 10.27 2.76
CA LEU A 153 11.65 10.23 1.76
C LEU A 153 11.14 11.63 1.44
N THR A 154 11.00 12.50 2.44
CA THR A 154 10.60 13.89 2.24
C THR A 154 11.62 14.64 1.38
N LEU A 155 12.92 14.52 1.68
CA LEU A 155 13.99 15.12 0.89
C LEU A 155 14.01 14.59 -0.55
N ILE A 156 13.80 13.28 -0.73
CA ILE A 156 13.69 12.64 -2.04
C ILE A 156 12.50 13.20 -2.83
N ASN A 157 11.31 13.28 -2.21
CA ASN A 157 10.10 13.81 -2.83
C ASN A 157 10.25 15.29 -3.20
N LEU A 158 10.88 16.08 -2.32
CA LEU A 158 11.17 17.49 -2.56
C LEU A 158 12.18 17.73 -3.67
N ARG A 159 13.21 16.88 -3.80
CA ARG A 159 14.23 16.97 -4.86
C ARG A 159 13.68 16.61 -6.25
N GLY A 160 12.49 16.03 -6.31
CA GLY A 160 11.79 15.74 -7.56
C GLY A 160 12.56 14.72 -8.40
N ILE A 161 12.77 13.51 -7.89
CA ILE A 161 13.43 12.43 -8.64
C ILE A 161 12.55 12.05 -9.83
N ARG A 162 12.89 12.64 -10.97
CA ARG A 162 12.18 12.67 -12.25
C ARG A 162 12.11 11.30 -12.96
N GLU A 163 12.80 10.29 -12.44
CA GLU A 163 12.89 8.91 -12.97
C GLU A 163 12.27 7.83 -12.05
N SER A 164 11.59 8.25 -10.99
CA SER A 164 11.10 7.37 -9.92
C SER A 164 10.24 6.20 -10.43
N GLY A 165 9.42 6.41 -11.47
CA GLY A 165 8.47 5.41 -11.97
C GLY A 165 9.13 4.07 -12.31
N THR A 166 10.29 4.06 -12.96
CA THR A 166 10.97 2.83 -13.38
C THR A 166 11.74 2.17 -12.25
N LEU A 167 12.34 2.95 -11.35
CA LEU A 167 13.10 2.43 -10.21
C LEU A 167 12.18 1.68 -9.22
N PHE A 168 10.93 2.12 -9.09
CA PHE A 168 9.93 1.48 -8.22
C PHE A 168 9.31 0.20 -8.81
N VAL A 169 9.45 -0.06 -10.11
CA VAL A 169 8.93 -1.30 -10.73
C VAL A 169 9.72 -2.52 -10.28
N ILE A 170 11.04 -2.40 -10.08
CA ILE A 170 11.91 -3.52 -9.72
C ILE A 170 11.52 -4.13 -8.36
N PRO A 171 11.40 -3.35 -7.26
CA PRO A 171 10.94 -3.88 -5.98
C PRO A 171 9.55 -4.50 -6.04
N VAL A 172 8.63 -3.91 -6.82
CA VAL A 172 7.26 -4.40 -6.97
C VAL A 172 7.23 -5.78 -7.62
N ILE A 173 7.92 -5.96 -8.75
CA ILE A 173 7.98 -7.25 -9.45
C ILE A 173 8.67 -8.29 -8.59
N TYR A 174 9.75 -7.91 -7.88
CA TYR A 174 10.44 -8.81 -6.96
C TYR A 174 9.52 -9.26 -5.82
N PHE A 175 8.84 -8.33 -5.16
CA PHE A 175 7.89 -8.62 -4.08
C PHE A 175 6.81 -9.58 -4.55
N TYR A 176 6.20 -9.31 -5.70
CA TYR A 176 5.15 -10.16 -6.28
C TYR A 176 5.66 -11.56 -6.61
N SER A 177 6.85 -11.64 -7.23
CA SER A 177 7.49 -12.90 -7.60
C SER A 177 7.84 -13.74 -6.38
N VAL A 178 8.36 -13.12 -5.32
CA VAL A 178 8.63 -13.83 -4.06
C VAL A 178 7.32 -14.34 -3.44
N HIS A 179 6.30 -13.48 -3.30
CA HIS A 179 5.02 -13.86 -2.73
C HIS A 179 4.35 -15.03 -3.46
N ILE A 180 4.29 -15.00 -4.79
CA ILE A 180 3.63 -16.07 -5.55
C ILE A 180 4.36 -17.41 -5.42
N ASN A 181 5.70 -17.39 -5.37
CA ASN A 181 6.50 -18.60 -5.17
C ASN A 181 6.27 -19.21 -3.78
N TYR A 182 6.27 -18.38 -2.72
CA TYR A 182 5.99 -18.86 -1.36
C TYR A 182 4.57 -19.40 -1.22
N SER A 183 3.56 -18.71 -1.77
CA SER A 183 2.18 -19.18 -1.76
C SER A 183 2.00 -20.49 -2.53
N ALA A 184 2.59 -20.62 -3.72
CA ALA A 184 2.53 -21.84 -4.50
C ALA A 184 3.20 -23.02 -3.79
N TYR A 185 4.36 -22.80 -3.17
CA TYR A 185 5.05 -23.82 -2.37
C TYR A 185 4.18 -24.29 -1.20
N TRP A 186 3.56 -23.34 -0.46
CA TRP A 186 2.75 -23.66 0.70
C TRP A 186 1.45 -24.41 0.35
N ILE A 187 0.80 -24.02 -0.75
CA ILE A 187 -0.36 -24.74 -1.29
C ILE A 187 0.02 -26.16 -1.66
N ARG A 188 1.13 -26.35 -2.38
CA ARG A 188 1.62 -27.67 -2.77
C ARG A 188 1.93 -28.54 -1.54
N ALA A 189 2.68 -28.01 -0.58
CA ALA A 189 2.98 -28.72 0.66
C ALA A 189 1.73 -29.10 1.48
N SER A 190 0.69 -28.25 1.44
CA SER A 190 -0.58 -28.52 2.12
C SER A 190 -1.42 -29.58 1.39
N LEU A 191 -1.45 -29.53 0.05
CA LEU A 191 -2.10 -30.54 -0.77
C LEU A 191 -1.42 -31.91 -0.63
N ASP A 192 -0.08 -31.94 -0.59
CA ASP A 192 0.70 -33.16 -0.39
C ASP A 192 0.41 -33.78 0.99
N LYS A 193 0.30 -32.96 2.05
CA LYS A 193 -0.13 -33.40 3.39
C LYS A 193 -1.57 -33.89 3.41
N TRP A 194 -2.48 -33.21 2.71
CA TRP A 194 -3.88 -33.62 2.63
C TRP A 194 -4.02 -34.96 1.91
N TRP A 195 -3.33 -35.15 0.79
CA TRP A 195 -3.31 -36.39 0.01
C TRP A 195 -2.73 -37.57 0.80
N THR A 196 -1.58 -37.38 1.44
CA THR A 196 -0.97 -38.43 2.28
C THR A 196 -1.84 -38.83 3.47
N SER A 197 -2.60 -37.89 4.04
CA SER A 197 -3.58 -38.20 5.10
C SER A 197 -4.85 -38.92 4.61
N THR A 198 -5.21 -38.80 3.32
CA THR A 198 -6.38 -39.50 2.74
C THR A 198 -6.03 -40.86 2.14
N THR A 199 -4.78 -41.11 1.74
CA THR A 199 -4.34 -42.41 1.20
C THR A 199 -3.88 -43.43 2.26
N CYS A 200 -3.77 -43.01 3.53
CA CYS A 200 -3.42 -43.88 4.67
C CYS A 200 -4.62 -44.26 5.56
N ALA A 201 -5.85 -43.97 5.12
CA ALA A 201 -7.10 -44.47 5.70
C ALA A 201 -7.75 -45.46 4.73
#